data_AF-A0AAE6CZU6-F1
#
_entry.id   AF-A0AAE6CZU6-F1
#
_cell.length_a   1.000
_cell.length_b   1.000
_cell.length_c   1.000
_cell.angle_alpha   90.00
_cell.angle_beta   90.00
_cell.angle_gamma   90.00
#
_symmetry.space_group_name_H-M   'P 1'
#
loop_
_entity.id
_entity.type
_entity.pdbx_description
1 polymer ?
#
loop_
_entity_poly.entity_id
_entity_poly.type
_entity_poly.pdbx_seq_one_letter_code
_entity_poly.pdbx_strand_id
1 'polypeptide(L)'
;MKKYTLYGILGFLSLVLLIAFIFMVRYVDIGDLRISQNAKYSFDELKKELPQTWQNKLSALKMNDYYPAANEFYMSFNMDDSVVKPKQKFYLLDVNKNDVYSMFCLKQTLQAFFIKYTLTQSKNEVTIYLDTDNEKVLKTLIEQLKIYDINANLREVWL
;
A
#
# COMPACT_ATOMS: atom_id res chain seq x y z
N MET A 1 -57.29 -34.68 1.93
CA MET A 1 -55.97 -35.33 1.83
C MET A 1 -54.83 -34.43 1.29
N LYS A 2 -55.07 -33.21 0.77
CA LYS A 2 -54.04 -32.37 0.10
C LYS A 2 -53.19 -31.46 1.02
N LYS A 3 -53.58 -31.22 2.28
CA LYS A 3 -52.84 -30.31 3.18
C LYS A 3 -51.62 -30.99 3.80
N TYR A 4 -51.76 -32.24 4.25
CA TYR A 4 -50.67 -33.01 4.84
C TYR A 4 -49.57 -33.38 3.81
N THR A 5 -49.94 -33.53 2.54
CA THR A 5 -48.97 -33.74 1.46
C THR A 5 -48.11 -32.49 1.21
N LEU A 6 -48.68 -31.28 1.31
CA LEU A 6 -47.92 -30.03 1.18
C LEU A 6 -46.93 -29.85 2.33
N TYR A 7 -47.35 -30.10 3.58
CA TYR A 7 -46.45 -30.03 4.73
C TYR A 7 -45.34 -31.09 4.66
N GLY A 8 -45.63 -32.29 4.16
CA GLY A 8 -44.62 -33.33 3.92
C GLY A 8 -43.57 -32.90 2.90
N ILE A 9 -43.99 -32.30 1.77
CA ILE A 9 -43.07 -31.78 0.74
C ILE A 9 -42.23 -30.63 1.30
N LEU A 10 -42.83 -29.71 2.05
CA LEU A 10 -42.11 -28.58 2.64
C LEU A 10 -41.07 -29.03 3.67
N GLY A 11 -41.41 -30.01 4.50
CA GLY A 11 -40.49 -30.61 5.47
C GLY A 11 -39.30 -31.31 4.79
N PHE A 12 -39.58 -32.07 3.72
CA PHE A 12 -38.52 -32.71 2.94
C PHE A 12 -37.58 -31.68 2.29
N LEU A 13 -38.13 -30.62 1.69
CA LEU A 13 -37.35 -29.57 1.05
C LEU A 13 -36.47 -28.79 2.05
N SER A 14 -36.99 -28.53 3.25
CA SER A 14 -36.20 -27.92 4.34
C SER A 14 -35.06 -28.81 4.80
N LEU A 15 -35.25 -30.13 4.83
CA LEU A 15 -34.23 -31.08 5.25
C LEU A 15 -33.11 -31.19 4.21
N VAL A 16 -33.45 -31.16 2.93
CA VAL A 16 -32.46 -31.10 1.83
C VAL A 16 -31.63 -29.83 1.89
N LEU A 17 -32.25 -28.67 2.15
CA LEU A 17 -31.53 -27.40 2.30
C LEU A 17 -30.54 -27.41 3.47
N LEU A 18 -30.92 -28.00 4.61
CA LEU A 18 -30.02 -28.12 5.77
C LEU A 18 -28.81 -29.02 5.46
N ILE A 19 -29.02 -30.15 4.78
CA ILE A 19 -27.92 -31.03 4.36
C ILE A 19 -26.99 -30.29 3.39
N ALA A 20 -27.55 -29.59 2.39
CA ALA A 20 -26.76 -28.81 1.43
C ALA A 20 -25.94 -27.71 2.12
N PHE A 21 -26.50 -27.02 3.12
CA PHE A 21 -25.79 -26.01 3.89
C PHE A 21 -24.62 -26.61 4.70
N ILE A 22 -24.82 -27.76 5.35
CA ILE A 22 -23.75 -28.46 6.08
C ILE A 22 -22.63 -28.90 5.13
N PHE A 23 -23.00 -29.44 3.96
CA PHE A 23 -22.03 -29.78 2.92
C PHE A 23 -21.27 -28.54 2.43
N MET A 24 -21.96 -27.42 2.19
CA MET A 24 -21.33 -26.18 1.76
C MET A 24 -20.33 -25.68 2.81
N VAL A 25 -20.68 -25.65 4.10
CA VAL A 25 -19.75 -25.23 5.18
C VAL A 25 -18.55 -26.17 5.30
N ARG A 26 -18.72 -27.48 5.05
CA ARG A 26 -17.64 -28.47 5.14
C ARG A 26 -16.70 -28.46 3.92
N TYR A 27 -17.22 -28.06 2.75
CA TYR A 27 -16.46 -27.96 1.49
C TYR A 27 -16.05 -26.53 1.14
N VAL A 28 -16.49 -25.53 1.90
CA VAL A 28 -15.81 -24.24 1.99
C VAL A 28 -14.51 -24.54 2.75
N ASP A 29 -13.55 -25.06 1.99
CA ASP A 29 -12.15 -24.86 2.28
C ASP A 29 -12.01 -23.33 2.30
N ILE A 30 -11.95 -22.75 3.50
CA ILE A 30 -11.40 -21.41 3.68
C ILE A 30 -9.92 -21.63 3.38
N GLY A 31 -9.62 -21.82 2.09
CA GLY A 31 -8.29 -21.87 1.56
C GLY A 31 -7.67 -20.60 2.07
N ASP A 32 -6.81 -20.77 3.07
CA ASP A 32 -6.11 -19.74 3.79
C ASP A 32 -5.76 -18.68 2.74
N LEU A 33 -6.45 -17.54 2.78
CA LEU A 33 -6.11 -16.39 1.96
C LEU A 33 -4.81 -15.87 2.55
N ARG A 34 -3.74 -16.66 2.34
CA ARG A 34 -2.37 -16.27 2.52
C ARG A 34 -2.17 -15.17 1.52
N ILE A 35 -2.50 -13.95 1.94
CA ILE A 35 -1.80 -12.76 1.51
C ILE A 35 -0.36 -13.20 1.47
N SER A 36 0.20 -13.32 0.26
CA SER A 36 1.54 -13.82 0.00
C SER A 36 2.51 -12.94 0.76
N GLN A 37 2.74 -13.30 2.02
CA GLN A 37 3.71 -12.65 2.87
C GLN A 37 5.01 -13.33 2.48
N ASN A 38 5.74 -12.62 1.63
CA ASN A 38 7.07 -12.98 1.15
C ASN A 38 7.05 -14.10 0.11
N ALA A 39 6.86 -13.73 -1.16
CA ALA A 39 7.72 -14.30 -2.19
C ALA A 39 9.15 -14.01 -1.74
N LYS A 40 9.77 -14.99 -1.08
CA LYS A 40 11.18 -14.97 -0.74
C LYS A 40 11.90 -15.09 -2.07
N TYR A 41 12.16 -13.96 -2.72
CA TYR A 41 13.06 -13.90 -3.86
C TYR A 41 14.38 -14.49 -3.37
N SER A 42 14.66 -15.72 -3.79
CA SER A 42 15.96 -16.33 -3.56
C SER A 42 16.94 -15.62 -4.47
N PHE A 43 17.64 -14.63 -3.92
CA PHE A 43 18.72 -13.93 -4.63
C PHE A 43 19.90 -14.85 -4.97
N ASP A 44 19.88 -16.11 -4.52
CA ASP A 44 20.93 -17.08 -4.86
C ASP A 44 20.98 -17.40 -6.37
N GLU A 45 19.86 -17.27 -7.10
CA GLU A 45 19.83 -17.56 -8.54
C GLU A 45 20.37 -16.41 -9.41
N LEU A 46 20.40 -15.18 -8.86
CA LEU A 46 20.99 -13.99 -9.49
C LEU A 46 22.51 -13.90 -9.31
N LYS A 47 23.12 -14.84 -8.58
CA LYS A 47 24.56 -14.88 -8.32
C LYS A 47 25.37 -15.53 -9.45
N LYS A 48 24.77 -15.68 -10.64
CA LYS A 48 25.45 -16.17 -11.83
C LYS A 48 26.31 -15.05 -12.42
N GLU A 49 27.57 -15.03 -11.99
CA GLU A 49 28.72 -14.40 -12.65
C GLU A 49 28.56 -12.92 -13.06
N LEU A 50 28.06 -12.06 -12.17
CA LEU A 50 28.36 -10.63 -12.34
C LEU A 50 29.86 -10.39 -12.08
N PRO A 51 30.55 -9.60 -12.92
CA PRO A 51 31.93 -9.22 -12.68
C PRO A 51 32.04 -8.56 -11.31
N GLN A 52 33.03 -8.98 -10.52
CA GLN A 52 33.23 -8.49 -9.15
C GLN A 52 33.53 -6.99 -9.16
N THR A 53 32.50 -6.17 -8.95
CA THR A 53 32.63 -4.73 -8.79
C THR A 53 33.38 -4.41 -7.50
N TRP A 54 33.97 -3.21 -7.40
CA TRP A 54 34.64 -2.76 -6.17
C TRP A 54 33.69 -2.77 -4.96
N GLN A 55 32.38 -2.56 -5.19
CA GLN A 55 31.32 -2.60 -4.19
C GLN A 55 31.18 -4.00 -3.60
N ASN A 56 31.19 -5.04 -4.44
CA ASN A 56 31.14 -6.43 -3.99
C ASN A 56 32.36 -6.77 -3.11
N LYS A 57 33.55 -6.31 -3.51
CA LYS A 57 34.79 -6.50 -2.73
C LYS A 57 34.74 -5.78 -1.39
N LEU A 58 34.21 -4.56 -1.34
CA LEU A 58 34.02 -3.79 -0.10
C LEU A 58 32.99 -4.46 0.82
N SER A 59 31.87 -4.94 0.28
CA SER A 59 30.86 -5.66 1.09
C SER A 59 31.36 -7.00 1.64
N ALA A 60 32.33 -7.61 0.98
CA ALA A 60 32.95 -8.87 1.41
C ALA A 60 34.17 -8.68 2.33
N LEU A 61 34.55 -7.43 2.63
CA LEU A 61 35.62 -7.17 3.59
C LEU A 61 35.17 -7.67 4.98
N LYS A 62 35.89 -8.65 5.52
CA LYS A 62 35.73 -9.05 6.91
C LYS A 62 36.18 -7.89 7.80
N MET A 63 35.36 -7.55 8.79
CA MET A 63 35.81 -6.69 9.88
C MET A 63 36.93 -7.40 10.63
N ASN A 64 38.15 -6.94 10.40
CA ASN A 64 39.32 -7.28 11.21
C ASN A 64 39.58 -6.14 12.19
N ASP A 65 40.39 -6.38 13.23
CA ASP A 65 40.81 -5.37 14.22
C ASP A 65 41.71 -4.25 13.63
N TYR A 66 41.87 -4.21 12.31
CA TYR A 66 42.66 -3.22 11.60
C TYR A 66 41.78 -2.56 10.54
N TYR A 67 41.70 -1.23 10.60
CA TYR A 67 41.03 -0.41 9.60
C TYR A 67 42.03 -0.06 8.48
N PRO A 68 41.59 0.01 7.21
CA PRO A 68 42.43 0.58 6.16
C PRO A 68 42.83 2.00 6.55
N ALA A 69 44.13 2.32 6.43
CA ALA A 69 44.70 3.63 6.75
C ALA A 69 44.34 4.68 5.67
N ALA A 70 43.05 4.88 5.43
CA ALA A 70 42.54 5.97 4.60
C ALA A 70 41.94 7.00 5.55
N ASN A 71 42.43 8.24 5.48
CA ASN A 71 41.96 9.29 6.37
C ASN A 71 40.50 9.69 6.06
N GLU A 72 40.02 9.56 4.82
CA GLU A 72 38.68 9.97 4.41
C GLU A 72 38.19 9.17 3.21
N PHE A 73 36.92 8.76 3.22
CA PHE A 73 36.25 8.14 2.07
C PHE A 73 35.24 9.12 1.48
N TYR A 74 35.33 9.37 0.17
CA TYR A 74 34.37 10.21 -0.55
C TYR A 74 33.56 9.34 -1.52
N MET A 75 32.24 9.44 -1.42
CA MET A 75 31.31 8.75 -2.31
C MET A 75 30.50 9.78 -3.10
N SER A 76 30.75 9.86 -4.40
CA SER A 76 29.95 10.69 -5.32
C SER A 76 28.93 9.82 -6.03
N PHE A 77 27.66 10.13 -5.87
CA PHE A 77 26.58 9.53 -6.66
C PHE A 77 26.28 10.45 -7.82
N ASN A 78 26.61 10.02 -9.03
CA ASN A 78 26.11 10.67 -10.24
C ASN A 78 24.76 10.02 -10.55
N MET A 79 23.65 10.72 -10.25
CA MET A 79 22.35 10.31 -10.77
C MET A 79 22.33 10.56 -12.28
N ASP A 80 21.75 9.61 -13.01
CA ASP A 80 21.49 9.79 -14.44
C ASP A 80 20.31 10.74 -14.59
N ASP A 81 20.62 12.01 -14.86
CA ASP A 81 19.62 13.08 -14.97
C ASP A 81 18.73 12.94 -16.22
N SER A 82 19.03 12.00 -17.12
CA SER A 82 18.20 11.74 -18.31
C SER A 82 16.80 11.19 -17.97
N VAL A 83 16.62 10.66 -16.75
CA VAL A 83 15.34 10.15 -16.22
C VAL A 83 14.68 11.13 -15.24
N VAL A 84 15.34 12.26 -14.93
CA VAL A 84 14.77 13.29 -14.04
C VAL A 84 13.62 13.95 -14.78
N LYS A 85 12.40 13.52 -14.42
CA LYS A 85 11.17 14.12 -14.90
C LYS A 85 11.24 15.63 -14.63
N PRO A 86 10.80 16.48 -15.58
CA PRO A 86 10.78 17.93 -15.36
C PRO A 86 10.06 18.23 -14.05
N LYS A 87 10.54 19.22 -13.27
CA LYS A 87 9.95 19.64 -11.99
C LYS A 87 8.43 19.58 -12.05
N GLN A 88 7.85 18.60 -11.39
CA GLN A 88 6.41 18.36 -11.43
C GLN A 88 5.77 19.18 -10.32
N LYS A 89 4.58 19.73 -10.60
CA LYS A 89 3.80 20.41 -9.56
C LYS A 89 3.27 19.35 -8.60
N PHE A 90 3.63 19.48 -7.33
CA PHE A 90 3.07 18.66 -6.26
C PHE A 90 2.20 19.51 -5.36
N TYR A 91 1.21 18.87 -4.75
CA TYR A 91 0.38 19.51 -3.74
C TYR A 91 0.55 18.81 -2.41
N LEU A 92 0.76 19.61 -1.37
CA LEU A 92 0.78 19.16 0.00
C LEU A 92 -0.61 19.37 0.59
N LEU A 93 -1.22 18.29 1.05
CA LEU A 93 -2.53 18.29 1.66
C LEU A 93 -2.37 18.42 3.18
N ASP A 94 -2.73 19.60 3.69
CA ASP A 94 -2.72 19.91 5.11
C ASP A 94 -4.11 19.62 5.69
N VAL A 95 -4.20 18.69 6.64
CA VAL A 95 -5.45 18.21 7.22
C VAL A 95 -5.52 18.55 8.70
N ASN A 96 -6.67 19.05 9.15
CA ASN A 96 -6.88 19.48 10.53
C ASN A 96 -7.04 18.33 11.55
N LYS A 97 -7.28 17.10 11.08
CA LYS A 97 -7.52 15.91 11.91
C LYS A 97 -6.63 14.75 11.48
N ASN A 98 -6.09 14.04 12.47
CA ASN A 98 -5.19 12.90 12.27
C ASN A 98 -5.62 11.63 13.04
N ASP A 99 -6.85 11.59 13.56
CA ASP A 99 -7.37 10.42 14.24
C ASP A 99 -7.58 9.24 13.28
N VAL A 100 -7.72 8.03 13.84
CA VAL A 100 -7.80 6.78 13.07
C VAL A 100 -8.96 6.79 12.07
N TYR A 101 -10.11 7.37 12.44
CA TYR A 101 -11.28 7.43 11.57
C TYR A 101 -11.06 8.44 10.43
N SER A 102 -10.61 9.66 10.75
CA SER A 102 -10.30 10.68 9.74
C SER A 102 -9.26 10.18 8.74
N MET A 103 -8.24 9.48 9.21
CA MET A 103 -7.21 8.91 8.34
C MET A 103 -7.73 7.77 7.46
N PHE A 104 -8.65 6.94 7.96
CA PHE A 104 -9.30 5.91 7.16
C PHE A 104 -10.12 6.53 6.03
N CYS A 105 -10.99 7.49 6.36
CA CYS A 105 -11.81 8.22 5.40
C CYS A 105 -10.94 8.90 4.34
N LEU A 106 -9.89 9.60 4.75
CA LEU A 106 -8.95 10.27 3.86
C LEU A 106 -8.31 9.32 2.85
N LYS A 107 -7.80 8.17 3.31
CA LYS A 107 -7.18 7.17 2.42
C LYS A 107 -8.19 6.61 1.43
N GLN A 108 -9.40 6.31 1.89
CA GLN A 108 -10.47 5.80 1.03
C GLN A 108 -10.88 6.85 -0.02
N THR A 109 -11.02 8.11 0.36
CA THR A 109 -11.33 9.20 -0.57
C THR A 109 -10.21 9.35 -1.60
N LEU A 110 -8.95 9.43 -1.19
CA LEU A 110 -7.81 9.54 -2.13
C LEU A 110 -7.79 8.37 -3.14
N GLN A 111 -8.06 7.16 -2.67
CA GLN A 111 -8.14 5.97 -3.53
C GLN A 111 -9.30 6.03 -4.52
N ALA A 112 -10.48 6.52 -4.10
CA ALA A 112 -11.65 6.66 -4.98
C ALA A 112 -11.41 7.67 -6.12
N PHE A 113 -10.58 8.68 -5.89
CA PHE A 113 -10.16 9.64 -6.93
C PHE A 113 -8.95 9.18 -7.74
N PHE A 114 -8.42 7.97 -7.48
CA PHE A 114 -7.20 7.44 -8.11
C PHE A 114 -5.97 8.34 -7.95
N ILE A 115 -5.91 9.12 -6.87
CA ILE A 115 -4.79 10.02 -6.59
C ILE A 115 -3.70 9.21 -5.89
N LYS A 116 -2.51 9.18 -6.50
CA LYS A 116 -1.31 8.64 -5.83
C LYS A 116 -0.86 9.63 -4.77
N TYR A 117 -0.52 9.11 -3.60
CA TYR A 117 -0.09 9.95 -2.49
C TYR A 117 1.02 9.29 -1.69
N THR A 118 1.84 10.12 -1.05
CA THR A 118 2.83 9.70 -0.05
C THR A 118 2.45 10.31 1.27
N LEU A 119 2.27 9.46 2.29
CA LEU A 119 1.97 9.89 3.65
C LEU A 119 3.21 9.69 4.53
N THR A 120 3.62 10.76 5.19
CA THR A 120 4.72 10.76 6.16
C THR A 120 4.18 11.22 7.50
N GLN A 121 4.43 10.43 8.54
CA GLN A 121 3.99 10.73 9.90
C GLN A 121 5.22 10.99 10.76
N SER A 122 5.34 12.19 11.32
CA SER A 122 6.43 12.57 12.23
C SER A 122 5.84 13.08 13.54
N LYS A 123 5.95 12.28 14.60
CA LYS A 123 5.46 12.55 15.98
C LYS A 123 3.99 12.99 16.04
N ASN A 124 3.69 14.26 15.75
CA ASN A 124 2.36 14.85 15.76
C ASN A 124 1.88 15.40 14.40
N GLU A 125 2.73 15.43 13.39
CA GLU A 125 2.42 16.00 12.08
C GLU A 125 2.28 14.90 11.04
N VAL A 126 1.15 14.93 10.33
CA VAL A 126 0.90 14.07 9.16
C VAL A 126 1.06 14.95 7.94
N THR A 127 2.07 14.66 7.13
CA THR A 127 2.32 15.35 5.87
C THR A 127 1.95 14.44 4.72
N ILE A 128 1.09 14.92 3.83
CA ILE A 128 0.55 14.15 2.71
C ILE A 128 0.90 14.87 1.42
N TYR A 129 1.70 14.21 0.59
CA TYR A 129 2.05 14.67 -0.75
C TYR A 129 1.12 14.01 -1.77
N LEU A 130 0.53 14.80 -2.64
CA LEU A 130 -0.34 14.35 -3.73
C LEU A 130 0.42 14.42 -5.05
N ASP A 131 0.45 13.29 -5.76
CA ASP A 131 1.04 13.14 -7.10
C ASP A 131 -0.07 13.37 -8.15
N THR A 132 -0.53 14.63 -8.21
CA THR A 132 -1.51 15.09 -9.20
C THR A 132 -1.41 16.60 -9.40
N ASP A 133 -1.54 17.05 -10.64
CA ASP A 133 -1.58 18.47 -11.03
C ASP A 133 -3.00 18.96 -11.40
N ASN A 134 -4.00 18.07 -11.31
CA ASN A 134 -5.35 18.36 -11.76
C ASN A 134 -6.15 19.14 -10.70
N GLU A 135 -6.19 20.46 -10.87
CA GLU A 135 -6.89 21.38 -9.96
C GLU A 135 -8.38 21.05 -9.77
N LYS A 136 -9.08 20.57 -10.81
CA LYS A 136 -10.50 20.21 -10.69
C LYS A 136 -10.69 19.04 -9.75
N VAL A 137 -9.85 18.00 -9.90
CA VAL A 137 -9.88 16.81 -9.05
C VAL A 137 -9.55 17.19 -7.61
N LEU A 138 -8.54 18.03 -7.40
CA LEU A 138 -8.15 18.53 -6.09
C LEU A 138 -9.28 19.31 -5.41
N LYS A 139 -9.99 20.17 -6.14
CA LYS A 139 -11.11 20.94 -5.60
C LYS A 139 -12.26 20.04 -5.15
N THR A 140 -12.63 19.07 -5.98
CA THR A 140 -13.67 18.07 -5.63
C THR A 140 -13.25 17.19 -4.46
N LEU A 141 -11.96 16.84 -4.35
CA LEU A 141 -11.43 16.11 -3.20
C LEU A 141 -11.63 16.89 -1.90
N ILE A 142 -11.32 18.19 -1.88
CA ILE A 142 -11.54 19.03 -0.68
C ILE A 142 -13.03 19.08 -0.31
N GLU A 143 -13.93 19.16 -1.29
CA GLU A 143 -15.37 19.13 -1.04
C GLU A 143 -15.85 17.78 -0.47
N GLN A 144 -15.32 16.66 -0.97
CA GLN A 144 -15.64 15.33 -0.44
C GLN A 144 -15.12 15.13 0.98
N LEU A 145 -13.92 15.61 1.29
CA LEU A 145 -13.36 15.51 2.64
C LEU A 145 -14.20 16.26 3.68
N LYS A 146 -14.84 17.38 3.29
CA LYS A 146 -15.77 18.11 4.18
C LYS A 146 -16.98 17.29 4.61
N ILE A 147 -17.44 16.32 3.81
CA ILE A 147 -18.57 15.43 4.17
C ILE A 147 -18.22 14.62 5.42
N TYR A 148 -16.94 14.30 5.61
CA TYR A 148 -16.42 13.57 6.76
C TYR A 148 -15.92 14.50 7.89
N ASP A 149 -16.24 15.80 7.83
CA ASP A 149 -15.76 16.83 8.75
C ASP A 149 -14.22 16.89 8.81
N ILE A 150 -13.56 16.60 7.69
CA ILE A 150 -12.12 16.72 7.49
C ILE A 150 -11.89 18.03 6.72
N ASN A 151 -11.37 19.05 7.41
CA ASN A 151 -11.00 20.31 6.77
C ASN A 151 -9.57 20.20 6.28
N ALA A 152 -9.40 20.38 4.97
CA ALA A 152 -8.12 20.27 4.32
C ALA A 152 -7.78 21.53 3.51
N ASN A 153 -6.50 21.88 3.46
CA ASN A 153 -5.95 22.94 2.65
C ASN A 153 -4.87 22.39 1.72
N LEU A 154 -4.74 23.00 0.54
CA LEU A 154 -3.72 22.63 -0.44
C LEU A 154 -2.61 23.69 -0.43
N ARG A 155 -1.37 23.24 -0.31
CA ARG A 155 -0.18 24.07 -0.52
C ARG A 155 0.58 23.55 -1.74
N GLU A 156 0.84 24.43 -2.71
CA GLU A 156 1.67 24.09 -3.87
C GLU A 156 3.13 23.96 -3.43
N VAL A 157 3.79 22.90 -3.87
CA VAL A 157 5.21 22.63 -3.61
C VAL A 157 5.90 22.24 -4.90
N TRP A 158 7.07 22.83 -5.12
CA TRP A 158 7.94 22.54 -6.26
C TRP A 158 9.10 21.68 -5.79
N LEU A 159 9.14 20.43 -6.23
CA LEU A 159 10.23 19.48 -6.00
C LEU A 159 11.06 19.33 -7.28
#